data_AF-X0V6S8-F1
#
_entry.id   AF-X0V6S8-F1
#
_cell.length_a   1.000
_cell.length_b   1.000
_cell.length_c   1.000
_cell.angle_alpha   90.00
_cell.angle_beta   90.00
_cell.angle_gamma   90.00
#
_symmetry.space_group_name_H-M   'P 1'
#
loop_
_entity.id
_entity.type
_entity.pdbx_description
1 polymer ?
#
loop_
_entity_poly.entity_id
_entity_poly.type
_entity_poly.pdbx_seq_one_letter_code
_entity_poly.pdbx_strand_id
1 'polypeptide(L)'
;MPVAPKYRLGDDRPKAPRQFTNREELIGAFTKAITELLPGDYRLLVYYGVGGIGKTRLRKELCWLLEEQHPQIIFAALDFAMPAYRDVETALFWLRQDLSQEYRIQIPFF
;
A
#
# COMPACT_ATOMS: atom_id res chain seq x y z
N MET A 1 31.81 34.05 -18.51
CA MET A 1 31.90 32.59 -18.71
C MET A 1 31.40 31.91 -17.45
N PRO A 2 30.43 30.97 -17.50
CA PRO A 2 29.97 30.28 -16.31
C PRO A 2 31.10 29.42 -15.75
N VAL A 3 31.37 29.54 -14.45
CA VAL A 3 32.39 28.76 -13.75
C VAL A 3 31.88 27.33 -13.61
N ALA A 4 32.54 26.39 -14.28
CA ALA A 4 32.22 24.97 -14.14
C ALA A 4 32.67 24.47 -12.75
N PRO A 5 31.90 23.58 -12.09
CA PRO A 5 32.27 23.03 -10.79
C PRO A 5 33.54 22.19 -10.91
N LYS A 6 34.52 22.49 -10.04
CA LYS A 6 35.85 21.86 -10.01
C LYS A 6 35.81 20.37 -9.62
N TYR A 7 34.72 19.91 -9.00
CA TYR A 7 34.49 18.52 -8.62
C TYR A 7 33.09 18.10 -9.04
N ARG A 8 33.00 17.01 -9.80
CA ARG A 8 31.77 16.25 -10.03
C ARG A 8 31.95 14.91 -9.32
N LEU A 9 31.11 14.60 -8.33
CA LEU A 9 30.94 13.20 -7.94
C LEU A 9 30.37 12.48 -9.17
N GLY A 10 31.16 11.56 -9.73
CA GLY A 10 30.74 10.68 -10.83
C GLY A 10 29.60 9.74 -10.42
N ASP A 11 29.41 8.65 -11.14
CA ASP A 11 28.36 7.65 -10.86
C ASP A 11 28.51 6.94 -9.50
N ASP A 12 29.64 7.13 -8.83
CA ASP A 12 30.00 6.55 -7.54
C ASP A 12 29.38 7.30 -6.34
N ARG A 13 28.15 7.82 -6.51
CA ARG A 13 27.41 8.43 -5.41
C ARG A 13 26.96 7.31 -4.47
N PRO A 14 27.19 7.41 -3.14
CA PRO A 14 26.58 6.50 -2.20
C PRO A 14 25.06 6.59 -2.37
N LYS A 15 24.46 5.52 -2.90
CA LYS A 15 23.02 5.40 -3.02
C LYS A 15 22.50 5.04 -1.64
N ALA A 16 21.84 5.98 -0.98
CA ALA A 16 21.11 5.65 0.23
C ALA A 16 20.07 4.56 -0.11
N PRO A 17 20.04 3.42 0.60
CA PRO A 17 18.94 2.48 0.42
C PRO A 17 17.63 3.22 0.68
N ARG A 18 16.63 3.03 -0.19
CA ARG A 18 15.30 3.64 -0.03
C ARG A 18 14.56 2.98 1.14
N GLN A 19 15.05 3.16 2.36
CA GLN A 19 14.39 2.67 3.55
C GLN A 19 13.09 3.46 3.76
N PHE A 20 11.99 2.77 4.03
CA PHE A 20 10.75 3.38 4.46
C PHE A 20 10.87 3.67 5.95
N THR A 21 11.17 4.91 6.31
CA THR A 21 11.49 5.31 7.69
C THR A 21 10.39 6.18 8.29
N ASN A 22 10.33 6.22 9.63
CA ASN A 22 9.49 7.15 10.42
C ASN A 22 7.98 6.94 10.22
N ARG A 23 7.58 5.67 10.11
CA ARG A 23 6.20 5.19 9.91
C ARG A 23 5.90 3.93 10.72
N GLU A 24 6.77 3.61 11.67
CA GLU A 24 6.77 2.41 12.50
C GLU A 24 5.48 2.34 13.34
N GLU A 25 5.00 3.47 13.86
CA GLU A 25 3.72 3.54 14.59
C GLU A 25 2.52 3.20 13.69
N LEU A 26 2.52 3.70 12.45
CA LEU A 26 1.44 3.47 11.49
C LEU A 26 1.40 2.01 11.05
N ILE A 27 2.57 1.43 10.77
CA ILE A 27 2.71 0.01 10.45
C ILE A 27 2.33 -0.84 11.68
N GLY A 28 2.81 -0.47 12.88
CA GLY A 28 2.49 -1.17 14.13
C GLY A 28 1.00 -1.18 14.44
N ALA A 29 0.29 -0.05 14.20
CA ALA A 29 -1.16 0.01 14.34
C ALA A 29 -1.87 -0.94 13.37
N PHE A 30 -1.41 -1.03 12.12
CA PHE A 30 -1.95 -1.97 11.14
C PHE A 30 -1.69 -3.42 11.54
N THR A 31 -0.43 -3.77 11.86
CA THR A 31 -0.04 -5.11 12.26
C THR A 31 -0.83 -5.57 13.48
N LYS A 32 -0.97 -4.70 14.49
CA LYS A 32 -1.81 -4.98 15.66
C LYS A 32 -3.28 -5.19 15.28
N ALA A 33 -3.80 -4.36 14.37
CA ALA A 33 -5.19 -4.47 13.94
C ALA A 33 -5.50 -5.80 13.26
N ILE A 34 -4.58 -6.32 12.43
CA ILE A 34 -4.76 -7.60 11.71
C ILE A 34 -4.47 -8.83 12.57
N THR A 35 -3.57 -8.74 13.57
CA THR A 35 -3.25 -9.89 14.44
C THR A 35 -4.27 -10.10 15.55
N GLU A 36 -4.88 -9.03 16.05
CA GLU A 36 -5.84 -9.09 17.16
C GLU A 36 -7.30 -9.11 16.69
N LEU A 37 -7.55 -9.27 15.38
CA LEU A 37 -8.92 -9.28 14.83
C LEU A 37 -9.61 -10.59 15.19
N LEU A 38 -10.75 -10.51 15.89
CA LEU A 38 -11.56 -11.67 16.22
C LEU A 38 -12.57 -11.98 15.11
N PRO A 39 -13.02 -13.25 14.97
CA PRO A 39 -14.09 -13.58 14.03
C PRO A 39 -15.36 -12.77 14.30
N GLY A 40 -15.87 -12.08 13.28
CA GLY A 40 -17.06 -11.22 13.39
C GLY A 40 -16.77 -9.76 13.75
N ASP A 41 -15.53 -9.42 14.10
CA ASP A 41 -15.13 -8.03 14.28
C ASP A 41 -14.80 -7.36 12.94
N TYR A 42 -15.16 -6.08 12.83
CA TYR A 42 -14.80 -5.23 11.70
C TYR A 42 -14.01 -4.02 12.21
N ARG A 43 -12.85 -3.77 11.61
CA ARG A 43 -11.98 -2.64 11.98
C ARG A 43 -11.75 -1.75 10.77
N LEU A 44 -11.79 -0.44 10.99
CA LEU A 44 -11.46 0.57 10.00
C LEU A 44 -10.24 1.36 10.47
N LEU A 45 -9.20 1.41 9.65
CA LEU A 45 -8.00 2.20 9.89
C LEU A 45 -7.85 3.26 8.81
N VAL A 46 -7.80 4.53 9.21
CA VAL A 46 -7.75 5.68 8.29
C VAL A 46 -6.44 6.43 8.47
N TYR A 47 -5.62 6.47 7.41
CA TYR A 47 -4.41 7.27 7.36
C TYR A 47 -4.64 8.58 6.59
N TYR A 48 -4.51 9.72 7.27
CA TYR A 48 -4.67 11.05 6.69
C TYR A 48 -3.42 11.91 6.91
N GLY A 49 -3.33 13.03 6.18
CA GLY A 49 -2.21 13.96 6.29
C GLY A 49 -1.99 14.78 5.02
N VAL A 50 -1.04 15.70 5.07
CA VAL A 50 -0.73 16.62 3.96
C VAL A 50 -0.23 15.90 2.70
N GLY A 51 -0.28 16.58 1.55
CA GLY A 51 0.30 16.10 0.30
C GLY A 51 1.80 15.81 0.45
N GLY A 52 2.30 14.76 -0.21
CA GLY A 52 3.72 14.40 -0.14
C GLY A 52 4.17 13.66 1.13
N ILE A 53 3.31 13.49 2.14
CA ILE A 53 3.67 12.79 3.40
C ILE A 53 3.92 11.28 3.25
N GLY A 54 3.66 10.72 2.06
CA GLY A 54 3.95 9.33 1.73
C GLY A 54 2.79 8.33 1.88
N LYS A 55 1.53 8.77 1.94
CA LYS A 55 0.35 7.87 2.08
C LYS A 55 0.27 6.77 1.01
N THR A 56 0.52 7.12 -0.26
CA THR A 56 0.55 6.13 -1.35
C THR A 56 1.66 5.11 -1.17
N ARG A 57 2.82 5.55 -0.65
CA ARG A 57 3.92 4.63 -0.34
C ARG A 57 3.55 3.74 0.84
N LEU A 58 2.98 4.30 1.91
CA LEU A 58 2.49 3.54 3.05
C LEU A 58 1.53 2.41 2.61
N ARG A 59 0.53 2.71 1.77
CA ARG A 59 -0.39 1.68 1.25
C ARG A 59 0.38 0.53 0.59
N LYS A 60 1.34 0.83 -0.28
CA LYS A 60 2.15 -0.19 -0.98
C LYS A 60 2.98 -1.04 -0.02
N GLU A 61 3.58 -0.40 0.99
CA GLU A 61 4.36 -1.11 2.03
C GLU A 61 3.44 -2.01 2.89
N LEU A 62 2.20 -1.59 3.19
CA LEU A 62 1.24 -2.43 3.90
C LEU A 62 0.79 -3.64 3.06
N CYS A 63 0.55 -3.47 1.76
CA CYS A 63 0.26 -4.59 0.85
C CYS A 63 1.43 -5.57 0.79
N TRP A 64 2.66 -5.06 0.62
CA TRP A 64 3.87 -5.88 0.63
C TRP A 64 4.03 -6.65 1.96
N LEU A 65 3.74 -6.01 3.09
CA LEU A 65 3.76 -6.66 4.40
C LEU A 65 2.75 -7.81 4.48
N LEU A 66 1.55 -7.64 3.91
CA LEU A 66 0.56 -8.73 3.86
C LEU A 66 1.06 -9.89 2.99
N GLU A 67 1.58 -9.60 1.80
CA GLU A 67 2.11 -10.61 0.87
C GLU A 67 3.26 -11.43 1.49
N GLU A 68 4.24 -10.76 2.09
CA GLU A 68 5.47 -11.41 2.55
C GLU A 68 5.38 -11.98 3.97
N GLN A 69 4.66 -11.31 4.87
CA GLN A 69 4.68 -11.64 6.31
C GLN A 69 3.37 -12.26 6.80
N HIS A 70 2.27 -12.04 6.08
CA HIS A 70 0.96 -12.58 6.43
C HIS A 70 0.23 -13.22 5.24
N PRO A 71 0.86 -14.19 4.52
CA PRO A 71 0.31 -14.76 3.29
C PRO A 71 -1.04 -15.49 3.48
N GLN A 72 -1.41 -15.80 4.72
CA GLN A 72 -2.73 -16.34 5.07
C GLN A 72 -3.86 -15.31 4.99
N ILE A 73 -3.54 -14.01 4.98
CA ILE A 73 -4.52 -12.92 4.89
C ILE A 73 -4.78 -12.64 3.42
N ILE A 74 -6.05 -12.75 3.06
CA ILE A 74 -6.56 -12.40 1.73
C ILE A 74 -6.85 -10.91 1.72
N PHE A 75 -6.36 -10.19 0.72
CA PHE A 75 -6.63 -8.76 0.59
C PHE A 75 -6.77 -8.37 -0.88
N ALA A 76 -7.31 -7.16 -1.11
CA ALA A 76 -7.36 -6.51 -2.42
C ALA A 76 -7.20 -5.01 -2.20
N ALA A 77 -6.71 -4.29 -3.21
CA ALA A 77 -6.43 -2.85 -3.11
C ALA A 77 -7.09 -2.06 -4.25
N LEU A 78 -7.83 -1.02 -3.90
CA LEU A 78 -8.36 -0.05 -4.86
C LEU A 78 -7.61 1.29 -4.78
N ASP A 79 -7.38 1.89 -5.94
CA ASP A 79 -6.77 3.21 -6.06
C ASP A 79 -7.74 4.22 -6.69
N PHE A 80 -8.44 4.98 -5.85
CA PHE A 80 -9.39 6.00 -6.31
C PHE A 80 -8.76 7.19 -7.06
N ALA A 81 -7.42 7.24 -7.18
CA ALA A 81 -6.79 8.12 -8.15
C ALA A 81 -7.23 7.76 -9.59
N MET A 82 -7.51 6.48 -9.85
CA MET A 82 -8.11 6.01 -11.10
C MET A 82 -9.60 6.40 -11.14
N PRO A 83 -10.04 7.23 -12.11
CA PRO A 83 -11.42 7.71 -12.17
C PRO A 83 -12.46 6.59 -12.28
N ALA A 84 -12.14 5.51 -13.01
CA ALA A 84 -13.02 4.35 -13.18
C ALA A 84 -13.42 3.71 -11.84
N TYR A 85 -12.53 3.70 -10.85
CA TYR A 85 -12.80 3.09 -9.55
C TYR A 85 -13.67 3.96 -8.64
N ARG A 86 -14.04 5.17 -9.07
CA ARG A 86 -14.97 6.04 -8.33
C ARG A 86 -16.43 5.68 -8.59
N ASP A 87 -16.68 4.93 -9.66
CA ASP A 87 -17.96 4.27 -9.89
C ASP A 87 -18.04 3.00 -9.04
N VAL A 88 -19.14 2.83 -8.31
CA VAL A 88 -19.29 1.77 -7.30
C VAL A 88 -19.35 0.39 -7.95
N GLU A 89 -20.09 0.25 -9.04
CA GLU A 89 -20.24 -1.02 -9.75
C GLU A 89 -18.89 -1.47 -10.31
N THR A 90 -18.17 -0.54 -10.91
CA THR A 90 -16.82 -0.77 -11.42
C THR A 90 -15.86 -1.17 -10.29
N ALA A 91 -15.86 -0.44 -9.16
CA ALA A 91 -15.00 -0.76 -8.01
C ALA A 91 -15.25 -2.17 -7.44
N LEU A 92 -16.52 -2.56 -7.28
CA LEU A 92 -16.90 -3.88 -6.79
C LEU A 92 -16.54 -4.99 -7.78
N PHE A 93 -16.74 -4.75 -9.08
CA PHE A 93 -16.32 -5.67 -10.13
C PHE A 93 -14.81 -5.91 -10.08
N TRP A 94 -14.01 -4.85 -9.95
CA TRP A 94 -12.56 -4.96 -9.83
C TRP A 94 -12.13 -5.73 -8.59
N LEU A 95 -12.69 -5.43 -7.41
CA LEU A 95 -12.37 -6.16 -6.18
C LEU A 95 -12.66 -7.66 -6.33
N ARG A 96 -13.82 -8.01 -6.92
CA ARG A 96 -14.16 -9.41 -7.17
C ARG A 96 -13.16 -10.06 -8.11
N GLN A 97 -12.81 -9.39 -9.21
CA GLN A 97 -11.88 -9.92 -10.19
C GLN A 97 -10.50 -10.16 -9.56
N ASP A 98 -10.00 -9.20 -8.79
CA ASP A 98 -8.71 -9.25 -8.08
C ASP A 98 -8.66 -10.47 -7.14
N LEU A 99 -9.65 -10.56 -6.23
CA LEU A 99 -9.76 -11.67 -5.28
C LEU A 99 -9.94 -13.03 -5.96
N SER A 100 -10.67 -13.07 -7.08
CA SER A 100 -10.86 -14.31 -7.85
C SER A 100 -9.59 -14.73 -8.58
N GLN A 101 -8.79 -13.79 -9.09
CA GLN A 101 -7.58 -14.10 -9.85
C GLN A 101 -6.43 -14.50 -8.92
N GLU A 102 -6.24 -13.78 -7.83
CA GLU A 102 -5.13 -14.02 -6.90
C GLU A 102 -5.39 -15.22 -5.97
N TYR A 103 -6.62 -15.35 -5.46
CA TYR A 103 -6.94 -16.33 -4.42
C TYR A 103 -7.95 -17.40 -4.83
N ARG A 104 -8.42 -17.38 -6.09
CA ARG A 104 -9.44 -18.32 -6.61
C ARG A 104 -10.75 -18.33 -5.82
N ILE A 105 -11.08 -17.19 -5.19
CA ILE A 105 -12.31 -17.02 -4.43
C ILE A 105 -13.47 -16.81 -5.39
N GLN A 106 -14.53 -17.59 -5.23
CA GLN A 106 -15.77 -17.40 -5.96
C GLN A 106 -16.73 -16.59 -5.10
N ILE A 107 -16.88 -15.32 -5.44
CA ILE A 107 -17.91 -14.45 -4.82
C ILE A 107 -19.18 -14.59 -5.67
N PRO A 108 -20.27 -15.21 -5.15
CA PRO A 108 -21.51 -15.34 -5.88
C PRO A 108 -22.07 -13.96 -6.25
N PHE A 109 -22.74 -13.87 -7.39
CA PHE A 109 -23.37 -12.63 -7.84
C PHE A 109 -24.45 -12.19 -6.82
N PHE A 110 -24.52 -10.88 -6.58
CA PHE A 110 -25.60 -10.24 -5.81
C PHE A 110 -26.89 -10.25 -6.62
#